data_AF-A0A924CBX1-F1
#
_entry.id   AF-A0A924CBX1-F1
#
_cell.length_a   1.000
_cell.length_b   1.000
_cell.length_c   1.000
_cell.angle_alpha   90.00
_cell.angle_beta   90.00
_cell.angle_gamma   90.00
#
_symmetry.space_group_name_H-M   'P 1'
#
loop_
_entity.id
_entity.type
_entity.pdbx_description
1 polymer ?
#
loop_
_entity_poly.entity_id
_entity_poly.type
_entity_poly.pdbx_seq_one_letter_code
_entity_poly.pdbx_strand_id
1 'polypeptide(L)'
;MLIRVGYEIRLGVNVPTAMTAMLKVHPSRHADLRTPQIVITSPDLPMHDYIDSFGNICTRMTLPPGDTTLSCNLLVWDTGEADPQSPDAIQHDVADVPDEILVYLLGSRYCDTDRMSALAWDLFGHFEPGWGRVQAIVEYSHKHMKYGYEFADAT
;
A
#
# COMPACT_ATOMS: atom_id res chain seq x y z
N MET A 1 15.60 7.79 -13.74
CA MET A 1 16.25 8.44 -12.59
C MET A 1 16.80 7.43 -11.59
N LEU A 2 17.85 7.80 -10.83
CA LEU A 2 18.34 7.02 -9.69
C LEU A 2 17.87 7.70 -8.40
N ILE A 3 17.09 7.00 -7.60
CA ILE A 3 16.45 7.51 -6.39
C ILE A 3 17.09 6.83 -5.18
N ARG A 4 17.47 7.63 -4.19
CA ARG A 4 17.82 7.10 -2.86
C ARG A 4 16.55 7.05 -2.02
N VAL A 5 16.19 5.85 -1.57
CA VAL A 5 15.05 5.63 -0.68
C VAL A 5 15.51 4.94 0.58
N GLY A 6 14.83 5.20 1.69
CA GLY A 6 15.21 4.64 2.97
C GLY A 6 14.34 5.18 4.10
N TYR A 7 14.59 4.65 5.29
CA TYR A 7 13.90 5.05 6.51
C TYR A 7 14.81 4.82 7.71
N GLU A 8 14.48 5.54 8.78
CA GLU A 8 14.95 5.28 10.14
C GLU A 8 13.74 5.43 11.06
N ILE A 9 13.35 4.34 11.72
CA ILE A 9 12.15 4.27 12.56
C ILE A 9 12.58 3.81 13.94
N ARG A 10 12.34 4.62 14.97
CA ARG A 10 12.60 4.26 16.36
C ARG A 10 11.30 3.95 17.08
N LEU A 11 11.24 2.78 17.71
CA LEU A 11 10.09 2.30 18.46
C LEU A 11 10.52 1.99 19.90
N GLY A 12 9.80 2.56 20.86
CA GLY A 12 9.95 2.25 22.28
C GLY A 12 8.82 1.32 22.72
N VAL A 13 9.16 0.15 23.26
CA VAL A 13 8.18 -0.81 23.79
C VAL A 13 8.49 -1.17 25.25
N ASN A 14 7.46 -1.41 26.05
CA ASN A 14 7.63 -1.73 27.49
C ASN A 14 7.71 -3.24 27.77
N VAL A 15 7.33 -4.07 26.79
CA VAL A 15 7.30 -5.54 26.88
C VAL A 15 7.79 -6.15 25.57
N PRO A 16 8.25 -7.41 25.56
CA PRO A 16 8.54 -8.10 24.31
C PRO A 16 7.35 -8.02 23.36
N THR A 17 7.53 -7.41 22.19
CA THR A 17 6.43 -7.07 21.28
C THR A 17 6.69 -7.68 19.91
N ALA A 18 5.80 -8.57 19.48
CA ALA A 18 5.85 -9.12 18.13
C ALA A 18 5.51 -8.03 17.11
N MET A 19 6.36 -7.90 16.09
CA MET A 19 6.20 -6.92 15.02
C MET A 19 6.19 -7.61 13.67
N THR A 20 5.32 -7.13 12.78
CA THR A 20 5.37 -7.42 11.34
C THR A 20 5.63 -6.11 10.62
N ALA A 21 6.74 -6.02 9.90
CA ALA A 21 7.19 -4.85 9.19
C ALA A 21 7.03 -5.05 7.67
N MET A 22 6.25 -4.19 7.02
CA MET A 22 6.11 -4.15 5.56
C MET A 22 6.98 -3.01 5.01
N LEU A 23 8.30 -3.15 5.17
CA LEU A 23 9.28 -2.10 4.91
C LEU A 23 10.22 -2.40 3.73
N LYS A 24 9.95 -3.48 2.99
CA LYS A 24 10.71 -3.87 1.79
C LYS A 24 9.94 -3.52 0.53
N VAL A 25 10.68 -3.21 -0.53
CA VAL A 25 10.13 -2.96 -1.86
C VAL A 25 9.47 -4.25 -2.38
N HIS A 26 8.28 -4.11 -2.95
CA HIS A 26 7.51 -5.21 -3.52
C HIS A 26 8.34 -5.99 -4.56
N PRO A 27 8.26 -7.34 -4.61
CA PRO A 27 9.02 -8.19 -5.53
C PRO A 27 8.98 -7.75 -7.00
N SER A 28 7.87 -7.21 -7.48
CA SER A 28 7.73 -6.72 -8.87
C SER A 28 8.71 -5.61 -9.25
N ARG A 29 9.31 -4.93 -8.28
CA ARG A 29 10.30 -3.85 -8.50
C ARG A 29 11.73 -4.28 -8.13
N HIS A 30 11.98 -5.57 -7.85
CA HIS A 30 13.34 -6.01 -7.47
C HIS A 30 14.38 -5.81 -8.57
N ALA A 31 13.97 -5.90 -9.84
CA ALA A 31 14.84 -5.61 -10.99
C ALA A 31 15.32 -4.15 -11.04
N ASP A 32 14.64 -3.26 -10.33
CA ASP A 32 14.97 -1.84 -10.25
C ASP A 32 15.95 -1.51 -9.13
N LEU A 33 16.19 -2.43 -8.20
CA LEU A 33 17.16 -2.25 -7.13
C LEU A 33 18.57 -2.13 -7.73
N ARG A 34 19.34 -1.17 -7.22
CA ARG A 34 20.75 -0.95 -7.58
C ARG A 34 21.70 -1.24 -6.41
N THR A 35 21.13 -1.39 -5.21
CA THR A 35 21.81 -1.91 -4.02
C THR A 35 20.89 -2.92 -3.33
N PRO A 36 21.43 -3.82 -2.49
CA PRO A 36 20.60 -4.68 -1.65
C PRO A 36 19.65 -3.86 -0.76
N GLN A 37 18.41 -4.35 -0.58
CA GLN A 37 17.50 -3.85 0.45
C GLN A 37 17.72 -4.63 1.75
N ILE A 38 18.45 -4.05 2.69
CA ILE A 38 18.77 -4.70 3.96
C ILE A 38 18.09 -3.93 5.08
N VAL A 39 17.21 -4.61 5.81
CA VAL A 39 16.60 -4.08 7.04
C VAL A 39 17.58 -4.34 8.16
N ILE A 40 18.05 -3.27 8.80
CA ILE A 40 18.98 -3.32 9.92
C ILE A 40 18.18 -2.96 11.17
N THR A 41 18.42 -3.70 12.26
CA THR A 41 17.90 -3.33 13.57
C THR A 41 19.03 -2.98 14.53
N SER A 42 18.77 -2.04 15.44
CA SER A 42 19.63 -1.76 16.59
C SER A 42 18.74 -1.76 17.85
N PRO A 43 18.89 -2.75 18.76
CA PRO A 43 19.85 -3.86 18.73
C PRO A 43 19.64 -4.83 17.56
N ASP A 44 20.63 -5.68 17.28
CA ASP A 44 20.50 -6.75 16.27
C ASP A 44 19.47 -7.78 16.73
N LEU A 45 18.48 -8.08 15.86
CA LEU A 45 17.34 -8.94 16.19
C LEU A 45 17.20 -10.07 15.17
N PRO A 46 16.82 -11.28 15.62
CA PRO A 46 16.44 -12.34 14.70
C PRO A 46 15.19 -11.91 13.92
N MET A 47 15.27 -12.04 12.60
CA MET A 47 14.19 -11.68 11.68
C MET A 47 14.02 -12.75 10.61
N HIS A 48 12.79 -12.90 10.12
CA HIS A 48 12.50 -13.73 8.94
C HIS A 48 11.41 -13.09 8.09
N ASP A 49 11.42 -13.41 6.80
CA ASP A 49 10.45 -12.90 5.85
C ASP A 49 9.40 -13.96 5.48
N TYR A 50 8.21 -13.50 5.14
CA TYR A 50 7.23 -14.25 4.36
C TYR A 50 6.55 -13.34 3.33
N ILE A 51 5.85 -13.94 2.36
CA ILE A 51 5.06 -13.20 1.36
C ILE A 51 3.58 -13.30 1.75
N ASP A 52 2.89 -12.16 1.82
CA ASP A 52 1.45 -12.13 2.09
C ASP A 52 0.61 -12.45 0.83
N SER A 53 -0.71 -12.49 0.98
CA SER A 53 -1.64 -12.77 -0.13
C SER A 53 -1.65 -11.69 -1.23
N PHE A 54 -1.06 -10.52 -0.98
CA PHE A 54 -0.94 -9.42 -1.93
C PHE A 54 0.45 -9.33 -2.56
N GLY A 55 1.35 -10.27 -2.24
CA GLY A 55 2.72 -10.30 -2.78
C GLY A 55 3.73 -9.44 -2.01
N ASN A 56 3.34 -8.80 -0.91
CA ASN A 56 4.25 -7.98 -0.12
C ASN A 56 5.22 -8.85 0.69
N ILE A 57 6.44 -8.35 0.87
CA ILE A 57 7.40 -8.96 1.80
C ILE A 57 7.14 -8.44 3.21
N CYS A 58 6.77 -9.34 4.11
CA CYS A 58 6.53 -9.05 5.51
C CYS A 58 7.70 -9.59 6.35
N THR A 59 8.45 -8.69 7.00
CA THR A 59 9.54 -9.07 7.91
C THR A 59 9.02 -9.18 9.34
N ARG A 60 9.14 -10.35 9.96
CA ARG A 60 8.72 -10.60 11.34
C ARG A 60 9.91 -10.59 12.29
N MET A 61 9.71 -9.95 13.44
CA MET A 61 10.69 -9.89 14.53
C MET A 61 9.97 -9.69 15.88
N THR A 62 10.71 -9.85 16.98
CA THR A 62 10.21 -9.53 18.33
C THR A 62 11.08 -8.42 18.91
N LEU A 63 10.48 -7.25 19.15
CA LEU A 63 11.15 -6.12 19.76
C LEU A 63 11.34 -6.39 21.27
N PRO A 64 12.55 -6.26 21.83
CA PRO A 64 12.77 -6.33 23.26
C PRO A 64 12.25 -5.04 23.96
N PRO A 65 11.96 -5.08 25.27
CA PRO A 65 11.70 -3.87 26.04
C PRO A 65 12.82 -2.84 25.88
N GLY A 66 12.45 -1.57 25.74
CA GLY A 66 13.34 -0.47 25.42
C GLY A 66 13.17 0.01 23.98
N ASP A 67 14.20 0.68 23.48
CA ASP A 67 14.19 1.26 22.14
C ASP A 67 14.81 0.29 21.12
N THR A 68 14.12 0.11 20.00
CA THR A 68 14.66 -0.52 18.81
C THR A 68 14.58 0.46 17.64
N THR A 69 15.69 0.63 16.92
CA THR A 69 15.72 1.37 15.65
C THR A 69 15.73 0.38 14.49
N LEU A 70 14.84 0.57 13.53
CA LEU A 70 14.85 -0.11 12.24
C LEU A 70 15.33 0.88 11.18
N SER A 71 16.25 0.48 10.32
CA SER A 71 16.71 1.31 9.21
C SER A 71 16.93 0.53 7.93
N CYS A 72 16.81 1.21 6.81
CA CYS A 72 17.18 0.72 5.49
C CYS A 72 17.55 1.90 4.61
N ASN A 73 18.53 1.72 3.73
CA ASN A 73 18.93 2.70 2.72
C ASN A 73 19.30 1.94 1.46
N LEU A 74 18.67 2.30 0.34
CA LEU A 74 18.89 1.65 -0.93
C LEU A 74 18.81 2.66 -2.09
N LEU A 75 19.43 2.28 -3.20
CA LEU A 75 19.28 2.95 -4.48
C LEU A 75 18.33 2.16 -5.37
N VAL A 76 17.32 2.85 -5.91
CA VAL A 76 16.33 2.31 -6.84
C VAL A 76 16.43 3.11 -8.14
N TRP A 77 16.44 2.42 -9.27
CA TRP A 77 16.24 3.06 -10.54
C TRP A 77 14.75 3.13 -10.85
N ASP A 78 14.31 4.25 -11.39
CA ASP A 78 12.93 4.43 -11.83
C ASP A 78 12.95 5.15 -13.18
N THR A 79 11.93 5.02 -14.02
CA THR A 79 11.89 5.73 -15.30
C THR A 79 11.74 7.24 -15.07
N GLY A 80 10.98 7.65 -14.05
CA GLY A 80 10.52 9.02 -13.82
C GLY A 80 9.33 9.41 -14.72
N GLU A 81 8.82 8.47 -15.51
CA GLU A 81 7.62 8.65 -16.32
C GLU A 81 6.37 8.52 -15.44
N ALA A 82 5.28 9.15 -15.87
CA ALA A 82 3.99 8.96 -15.20
C ALA A 82 3.51 7.51 -15.33
N ASP A 83 2.72 7.06 -14.35
CA ASP A 83 2.08 5.75 -14.42
C ASP A 83 1.22 5.62 -15.69
N PRO A 84 1.19 4.43 -16.32
CA PRO A 84 0.39 4.22 -17.51
C PRO A 84 -1.10 4.41 -17.22
N GLN A 85 -1.77 5.15 -18.08
CA GLN A 85 -3.22 5.32 -18.04
C GLN A 85 -3.88 4.49 -19.15
N SER A 86 -5.10 4.04 -18.90
CA SER A 86 -5.89 3.28 -19.88
C SER A 86 -7.28 3.89 -20.04
N PRO A 87 -7.43 5.03 -20.74
CA PRO A 87 -8.71 5.72 -20.91
C PRO A 87 -9.81 4.85 -21.53
N ASP A 88 -9.42 3.88 -22.36
CA ASP A 88 -10.32 2.96 -23.04
C ASP A 88 -10.60 1.67 -22.24
N ALA A 89 -10.13 1.58 -20.99
CA ALA A 89 -10.36 0.38 -20.18
C ALA A 89 -11.85 0.23 -19.84
N ILE A 90 -12.37 -0.97 -20.10
CA ILE A 90 -13.76 -1.33 -19.87
C ILE A 90 -13.93 -1.99 -18.50
N GLN A 91 -15.16 -1.99 -17.99
CA GLN A 91 -15.53 -2.85 -16.87
C GLN A 91 -15.91 -4.23 -17.41
N HIS A 92 -15.21 -5.27 -16.95
CA HIS A 92 -15.57 -6.66 -17.26
C HIS A 92 -16.74 -7.13 -16.37
N ASP A 93 -17.53 -8.06 -16.88
CA ASP A 93 -18.50 -8.77 -16.05
C ASP A 93 -17.78 -9.64 -15.01
N VAL A 94 -18.42 -9.85 -13.85
CA VAL A 94 -17.83 -10.63 -12.75
C VAL A 94 -17.54 -12.08 -13.18
N ALA A 95 -18.27 -12.62 -14.16
CA ALA A 95 -18.03 -13.96 -14.69
C ALA A 95 -16.75 -14.05 -15.55
N ASP A 96 -16.24 -12.92 -16.03
CA ASP A 96 -15.12 -12.86 -16.97
C ASP A 96 -13.79 -12.47 -16.29
N VAL A 97 -13.81 -12.04 -15.03
CA VAL A 97 -12.59 -11.66 -14.32
C VAL A 97 -11.85 -12.89 -13.79
N PRO A 98 -10.51 -12.87 -13.75
CA PRO A 98 -9.72 -13.92 -13.12
C PRO A 98 -10.04 -14.09 -11.63
N ASP A 99 -9.89 -15.32 -11.12
CA ASP A 99 -10.20 -15.67 -9.73
C ASP A 99 -9.46 -14.79 -8.71
N GLU A 100 -8.20 -14.45 -8.99
CA GLU A 100 -7.36 -13.60 -8.14
C GLU A 100 -7.88 -12.16 -8.00
N ILE A 101 -8.77 -11.72 -8.89
CA ILE A 101 -9.37 -10.38 -8.84
C ILE A 101 -10.58 -10.34 -7.90
N LEU A 102 -11.25 -11.47 -7.67
CA LEU A 102 -12.49 -11.53 -6.89
C LEU A 102 -12.33 -10.99 -5.47
N VAL A 103 -11.14 -11.11 -4.87
CA VAL A 103 -10.85 -10.58 -3.53
C VAL A 103 -11.01 -9.05 -3.46
N TYR A 104 -10.77 -8.34 -4.56
CA TYR A 104 -10.88 -6.87 -4.63
C TYR A 104 -12.31 -6.37 -4.88
N LEU A 105 -13.26 -7.28 -5.13
CA LEU A 105 -14.69 -6.96 -5.25
C LEU A 105 -15.40 -6.98 -3.89
N LEU A 106 -14.71 -7.43 -2.83
CA LEU A 106 -15.25 -7.54 -1.48
C LEU A 106 -15.03 -6.26 -0.67
N GLY A 107 -15.96 -5.97 0.24
CA GLY A 107 -15.75 -4.97 1.28
C GLY A 107 -14.57 -5.34 2.19
N SER A 108 -13.88 -4.33 2.72
CA SER A 108 -12.73 -4.52 3.61
C SER A 108 -12.87 -3.66 4.87
N ARG A 109 -11.99 -3.88 5.87
CA ARG A 109 -12.01 -3.16 7.16
C ARG A 109 -12.10 -1.64 7.02
N TYR A 110 -11.50 -1.08 5.97
CA TYR A 110 -11.43 0.36 5.70
C TYR A 110 -12.21 0.77 4.44
N CYS A 111 -12.89 -0.17 3.79
CA CYS A 111 -13.76 0.07 2.65
C CYS A 111 -15.16 -0.41 3.01
N ASP A 112 -15.90 0.43 3.76
CA ASP A 112 -17.28 0.18 4.20
C ASP A 112 -18.26 0.24 3.01
N THR A 113 -18.23 -0.77 2.14
CA THR A 113 -19.06 -0.83 0.93
C THR A 113 -20.53 -0.66 1.26
N ASP A 114 -21.03 -1.37 2.28
CA ASP A 114 -22.45 -1.38 2.65
C ASP A 114 -23.01 0.01 2.97
N ARG A 115 -22.18 0.90 3.54
CA ARG A 115 -22.60 2.26 3.89
C ARG A 115 -22.54 3.21 2.70
N MET A 116 -21.59 2.99 1.80
CA MET A 116 -21.29 3.89 0.70
C MET A 116 -21.95 3.49 -0.63
N SER A 117 -22.43 2.25 -0.77
CA SER A 117 -22.96 1.73 -2.04
C SER A 117 -24.10 2.57 -2.62
N ALA A 118 -25.11 2.94 -1.82
CA ALA A 118 -26.24 3.73 -2.32
C ALA A 118 -25.78 5.10 -2.83
N LEU A 119 -24.94 5.80 -2.04
CA LEU A 119 -24.37 7.07 -2.43
C LEU A 119 -23.50 6.95 -3.69
N ALA A 120 -22.68 5.90 -3.78
CA ALA A 120 -21.84 5.66 -4.95
C ALA A 120 -22.68 5.44 -6.23
N TRP A 121 -23.79 4.72 -6.12
CA TRP A 121 -24.73 4.54 -7.24
C TRP A 121 -25.41 5.85 -7.64
N ASP A 122 -25.88 6.64 -6.67
CA ASP A 122 -26.52 7.93 -6.95
C ASP A 122 -25.54 8.91 -7.63
N LEU A 123 -24.30 8.96 -7.16
CA LEU A 123 -23.28 9.89 -7.67
C LEU A 123 -22.65 9.42 -8.99
N PHE A 124 -22.42 8.11 -9.16
CA PHE A 124 -21.56 7.61 -10.24
C PHE A 124 -22.21 6.54 -11.13
N GLY A 125 -23.39 6.05 -10.77
CA GLY A 125 -24.08 4.96 -11.49
C GLY A 125 -24.48 5.30 -12.92
N HIS A 126 -24.64 6.60 -13.22
CA HIS A 126 -25.03 7.09 -14.53
C HIS A 126 -23.86 7.23 -15.52
N PHE A 127 -22.60 7.10 -15.06
CA PHE A 127 -21.44 7.07 -15.95
C PHE A 127 -21.33 5.71 -16.63
N GLU A 128 -20.84 5.69 -17.87
CA GLU A 128 -20.51 4.44 -18.56
C GLU A 128 -19.52 3.59 -17.74
N PRO A 129 -19.73 2.26 -17.64
CA PRO A 129 -18.81 1.37 -16.93
C PRO A 129 -17.40 1.38 -17.54
N GLY A 130 -16.38 1.55 -16.69
CA GLY A 130 -14.98 1.51 -17.11
C GLY A 130 -14.16 2.66 -16.52
N TRP A 131 -13.06 3.01 -17.18
CA TRP A 131 -12.10 4.01 -16.71
C TRP A 131 -12.72 5.37 -16.40
N GLY A 132 -13.64 5.84 -17.25
CA GLY A 132 -14.28 7.15 -17.08
C GLY A 132 -15.03 7.28 -15.76
N ARG A 133 -15.73 6.22 -15.32
CA ARG A 133 -16.40 6.19 -14.02
C ARG A 133 -15.40 6.25 -12.85
N VAL A 134 -14.28 5.54 -12.96
CA VAL A 134 -13.22 5.58 -11.94
C VAL A 134 -12.62 6.99 -11.84
N GLN A 135 -12.37 7.66 -12.96
CA GLN A 135 -11.88 9.04 -12.95
C GLN A 135 -12.87 10.01 -12.32
N ALA A 136 -14.17 9.86 -12.58
CA ALA A 136 -15.19 10.69 -11.94
C ALA A 136 -15.15 10.54 -10.40
N ILE A 137 -14.94 9.32 -9.89
CA ILE A 137 -14.78 9.05 -8.45
C ILE A 137 -13.50 9.72 -7.91
N VAL A 138 -12.38 9.59 -8.62
CA VAL A 138 -11.09 10.22 -8.24
C VAL A 138 -11.22 11.75 -8.22
N GLU A 139 -11.83 12.34 -9.23
CA GLU A 139 -12.03 13.78 -9.31
C GLU A 139 -12.99 14.29 -8.22
N TYR A 140 -14.09 13.56 -7.96
CA TYR A 140 -14.98 13.87 -6.85
C TYR A 140 -14.22 13.86 -5.52
N SER A 141 -13.40 12.84 -5.29
CA SER A 141 -12.57 12.70 -4.09
C SER A 141 -11.60 13.88 -3.93
N HIS A 142 -10.89 14.26 -4.99
CA HIS A 142 -9.98 15.41 -4.97
C HIS A 142 -10.67 16.74 -4.67
N LYS A 143 -11.92 16.93 -5.14
CA LYS A 143 -12.68 18.17 -4.91
C LYS A 143 -13.28 18.27 -3.51
N HIS A 144 -13.58 17.13 -2.88
CA HIS A 144 -14.34 17.08 -1.62
C HIS A 144 -13.51 16.70 -0.40
N MET A 145 -12.29 16.19 -0.58
CA MET A 145 -11.39 15.88 0.52
C MET A 145 -10.28 16.92 0.63
N LYS A 146 -10.08 17.44 1.84
CA LYS A 146 -8.93 18.26 2.17
C LYS A 146 -7.85 17.38 2.79
N TYR A 147 -6.66 17.38 2.20
CA TYR A 147 -5.49 16.77 2.82
C TYR A 147 -4.90 17.71 3.88
N GLY A 148 -4.60 17.18 5.06
CA GLY A 148 -3.97 17.93 6.14
C GLY A 148 -3.58 17.02 7.30
N TYR A 149 -2.34 17.18 7.80
CA TYR A 149 -1.86 16.43 8.97
C TYR A 149 -2.67 16.74 10.23
N GLU A 150 -3.30 17.92 10.30
CA GLU A 150 -4.19 18.31 11.40
C GLU A 150 -5.44 17.44 11.53
N PHE A 151 -5.81 16.71 10.47
CA PHE A 151 -6.96 15.81 10.46
C PHE A 151 -6.58 14.36 10.79
N ALA A 152 -5.29 14.06 10.98
CA ALA A 152 -4.86 12.73 11.36
C ALA A 152 -5.29 12.44 12.80
N ASP A 153 -6.23 11.52 12.96
CA ASP A 153 -6.64 11.00 14.27
C ASP A 153 -5.88 9.69 14.53
N ALA A 154 -5.25 9.59 15.71
CA ALA A 154 -4.51 8.40 16.13
C ALA A 154 -5.38 7.43 16.95
N THR A 155 -6.68 7.70 17.07
CA THR A 155 -7.63 6.95 17.89
C THR A 155 -8.60 6.08 17.09
#